data_AF-A0A3M6I6D7-F1
#
_entry.id   AF-A0A3M6I6D7-F1
#
_cell.length_a   1.000
_cell.length_b   1.000
_cell.length_c   1.000
_cell.angle_alpha   90.00
_cell.angle_beta   90.00
_cell.angle_gamma   90.00
#
_symmetry.space_group_name_H-M   'P 1'
#
loop_
_entity.id
_entity.type
_entity.pdbx_description
1 polymer ?
#
loop_
_entity_poly.entity_id
_entity_poly.type
_entity_poly.pdbx_seq_one_letter_code
_entity_poly.pdbx_strand_id
1 'polypeptide(L)' 'LTPVTLELGGKSPVVICEDYSIKKAARMLAIGKLFNAGQTCVAPDYILVPREHVNSFAGEWL' A
#
# COMPACT_ATOMS: atom_id res chain seq x y z
N LEU A 1 -10.36 8.54 -37.11
CA LEU A 1 -9.54 8.73 -35.89
C LEU A 1 -10.49 8.56 -34.70
N THR A 2 -10.29 7.54 -33.87
CA THR A 2 -11.19 7.23 -32.75
C THR A 2 -10.46 7.55 -31.44
N PRO A 3 -11.00 8.42 -30.57
CA PRO A 3 -10.41 8.66 -29.27
C PRO A 3 -10.60 7.45 -28.35
N VAL A 4 -9.65 7.25 -27.43
CA VAL A 4 -9.68 6.16 -26.44
C VAL A 4 -9.35 6.69 -25.06
N THR A 5 -9.87 6.00 -24.05
CA THR A 5 -9.50 6.13 -22.63
C THR A 5 -8.84 4.83 -22.20
N LEU A 6 -7.70 4.91 -21.51
CA LEU A 6 -6.93 3.75 -21.06
C LEU A 6 -6.69 3.84 -19.55
N GLU A 7 -7.32 2.96 -18.80
CA GLU A 7 -7.02 2.71 -17.39
C GLU A 7 -6.10 1.49 -17.31
N LEU A 8 -4.80 1.73 -17.14
CA LEU A 8 -3.77 0.69 -17.14
C LEU A 8 -3.42 0.24 -15.71
N GLY A 9 -2.32 -0.49 -15.56
CA GLY A 9 -1.82 -0.90 -14.25
C GLY A 9 -1.18 0.26 -13.47
N GLY A 10 -0.87 -0.02 -12.20
CA GLY A 10 -0.11 0.87 -11.33
C GLY A 10 0.88 0.09 -10.49
N LYS A 11 1.85 0.81 -9.90
CA LYS A 11 2.71 0.30 -8.83
C LYS A 11 2.53 1.20 -7.63
N SER A 12 1.40 1.07 -6.95
CA SER A 12 0.89 2.12 -6.05
C SER A 12 1.77 2.24 -4.80
N PRO A 13 2.50 3.36 -4.60
CA PRO A 13 3.30 3.56 -3.40
C PRO A 13 2.43 3.86 -2.19
N VAL A 14 2.92 3.50 -1.02
CA VAL A 14 2.43 4.03 0.25
C VAL A 14 3.59 4.71 0.97
N VAL A 15 3.40 5.95 1.37
CA VAL A 15 4.35 6.69 2.20
C VAL A 15 3.77 6.82 3.60
N ILE A 16 4.51 6.37 4.61
CA ILE A 16 4.16 6.50 6.02
C ILE A 16 5.03 7.61 6.61
N CYS A 17 4.42 8.67 7.13
CA CYS A 17 5.14 9.75 7.81
C CYS A 17 5.54 9.32 9.24
N GLU A 18 6.57 9.96 9.79
CA GLU A 18 7.15 9.66 11.12
C GLU A 18 6.13 9.71 12.26
N ASP A 19 5.13 10.58 12.17
CA ASP A 19 4.10 10.80 13.19
C ASP A 19 2.85 9.93 13.00
N TYR A 20 2.80 9.10 11.96
CA TYR A 20 1.63 8.27 11.67
C TYR A 20 1.68 6.93 12.43
N SER A 21 0.53 6.50 12.92
CA SER A 21 0.41 5.23 13.65
C SER A 21 0.74 4.03 12.75
N ILE A 22 1.85 3.34 13.07
CA ILE A 22 2.31 2.11 12.39
C ILE A 22 1.24 1.02 12.42
N LYS A 23 0.62 0.78 13.59
CA LYS A 23 -0.45 -0.19 13.75
C LYS A 23 -1.66 0.10 12.85
N LYS A 24 -2.07 1.37 12.79
CA LYS A 24 -3.18 1.78 11.91
C LYS A 24 -2.81 1.60 10.44
N ALA A 25 -1.58 1.96 10.06
CA ALA A 25 -1.06 1.76 8.71
C ALA A 25 -1.09 0.28 8.33
N ALA A 26 -0.49 -0.60 9.14
CA ALA A 26 -0.41 -2.03 8.87
C ALA A 26 -1.79 -2.64 8.64
N ARG A 27 -2.76 -2.37 9.52
CA ARG A 27 -4.13 -2.89 9.39
C ARG A 27 -4.83 -2.41 8.12
N MET A 28 -4.74 -1.12 7.79
CA MET A 28 -5.38 -0.57 6.59
C MET A 28 -4.74 -1.12 5.31
N LEU A 29 -3.42 -1.24 5.29
CA LEU A 29 -2.66 -1.73 4.14
C LEU A 29 -2.84 -3.22 3.93
N ALA A 30 -2.97 -4.01 5.01
CA ALA A 30 -3.33 -5.41 4.90
C ALA A 30 -4.68 -5.59 4.20
N ILE A 31 -5.71 -4.80 4.56
CA ILE A 31 -7.01 -4.84 3.88
C ILE A 31 -6.85 -4.47 2.40
N GLY A 32 -6.19 -3.35 2.09
CA GLY A 32 -5.99 -2.91 0.71
C GLY A 32 -5.18 -3.88 -0.14
N LYS A 33 -4.16 -4.53 0.44
CA LYS A 33 -3.31 -5.50 -0.25
C LYS A 33 -3.98 -6.85 -0.43
N LEU A 34 -4.77 -7.30 0.54
CA LEU A 34 -5.41 -8.62 0.51
C LEU A 34 -6.77 -8.58 -0.19
N PHE A 35 -7.35 -7.40 -0.40
CA PHE A 35 -8.55 -7.26 -1.22
C PHE A 35 -8.33 -7.82 -2.63
N ASN A 36 -9.22 -8.71 -3.07
CA ASN A 36 -9.09 -9.47 -4.31
C ASN A 36 -7.71 -10.18 -4.47
N ALA A 37 -7.12 -10.64 -3.35
CA ALA A 37 -5.77 -11.20 -3.30
C ALA A 37 -4.69 -10.27 -3.90
N GLY A 38 -4.90 -8.95 -3.82
CA GLY A 38 -4.00 -7.93 -4.35
C GLY A 38 -4.10 -7.71 -5.86
N GLN A 39 -5.01 -8.41 -6.55
CA GLN A 39 -5.25 -8.26 -7.98
C GLN A 39 -6.17 -7.06 -8.25
N THR A 40 -5.69 -5.87 -7.86
CA THR A 40 -6.36 -4.58 -8.10
C THR A 40 -5.33 -3.61 -8.66
N CYS A 41 -5.67 -2.84 -9.69
CA CYS A 41 -4.74 -1.89 -10.33
C CYS A 41 -4.19 -0.81 -9.38
N VAL A 42 -4.92 -0.53 -8.29
CA VAL A 42 -4.57 0.42 -7.23
C VAL A 42 -4.16 -0.24 -5.91
N ALA A 43 -3.89 -1.55 -5.92
CA ALA A 43 -3.43 -2.24 -4.71
C ALA A 43 -2.11 -1.59 -4.22
N PRO A 44 -1.89 -1.48 -2.89
CA PRO A 44 -0.60 -1.08 -2.36
C PRO A 44 0.51 -2.01 -2.87
N ASP A 45 1.53 -1.50 -3.53
CA ASP A 45 2.60 -2.33 -4.09
C ASP A 45 3.82 -2.39 -3.19
N TYR A 46 4.24 -1.24 -2.68
CA TYR A 46 5.40 -1.09 -1.83
C TYR A 46 5.19 0.06 -0.85
N ILE A 47 5.94 0.01 0.24
CA ILE A 47 5.78 0.91 1.37
C ILE A 47 7.12 1.58 1.63
N LEU A 48 7.08 2.91 1.70
CA LEU A 48 8.16 3.76 2.14
C LEU A 48 7.83 4.17 3.58
N VAL A 49 8.60 3.64 4.53
CA VAL A 49 8.41 3.82 5.96
C VAL A 49 9.74 4.27 6.58
N PRO A 50 9.74 5.11 7.64
CA PRO A 50 10.96 5.48 8.34
C PRO A 50 11.73 4.25 8.78
N ARG A 51 13.06 4.32 8.71
CA ARG A 51 13.95 3.17 8.84
C ARG A 51 13.77 2.45 10.18
N GLU A 52 13.59 3.22 11.24
CA GLU A 52 13.33 2.79 12.62
C GLU A 52 12.01 2.03 12.78
N HIS A 53 11.05 2.24 11.87
CA HIS A 53 9.72 1.64 11.93
C HIS A 53 9.56 0.43 11.02
N VAL A 54 10.54 0.07 10.20
CA VAL A 54 10.48 -1.08 9.28
C VAL A 54 10.10 -2.38 10.01
N ASN A 55 10.82 -2.70 11.10
CA ASN A 55 10.59 -3.94 11.84
C ASN A 55 9.25 -3.92 12.59
N SER A 56 8.89 -2.78 13.17
CA SER A 56 7.59 -2.61 13.84
C SER A 56 6.45 -2.79 12.83
N PHE A 57 6.56 -2.18 11.64
CA PHE A 57 5.58 -2.33 10.58
C PHE A 57 5.44 -3.78 10.10
N ALA A 58 6.57 -4.48 9.91
CA ALA A 58 6.55 -5.89 9.48
C ALA A 58 5.93 -6.83 10.54
N GLY A 59 6.08 -6.52 11.83
CA GLY A 59 5.52 -7.30 12.93
C GLY A 59 4.01 -7.10 13.17
N GLU A 60 3.43 -5.99 12.73
CA GLU A 60 2.02 -5.61 12.96
C GLU A 60 1.05 -6.21 11.91
N TRP A 61 1.51 -7.18 11.11
CA TRP A 61 0.71 -7.83 10.06
C TRP A 61 -0.34 -8.83 10.60
N LEU A 62 -0.35 -9.11 11.91
CA LEU A 62 -1.27 -9.98 12.65
C LEU A 62 -1.86 -9.24 13.86
#